data_AF-A0A496VZK1-F1
#
_entry.id   AF-A0A496VZK1-F1
#
_cell.length_a   1.000
_cell.length_b   1.000
_cell.length_c   1.000
_cell.angle_alpha   90.00
_cell.angle_beta   90.00
_cell.angle_gamma   90.00
#
_symmetry.space_group_name_H-M   'P 1'
#
loop_
_entity.id
_entity.type
_entity.pdbx_description
1 polymer ?
#
loop_
_entity_poly.entity_id
_entity_poly.type
_entity_poly.pdbx_seq_one_letter_code
_entity_poly.pdbx_strand_id
1 'polypeptide(L)' 'MQAMYRRGEEDAMKAGVILGARKGKADMLIELLKDEFGEVNNAARYLIYELDEAELRDCFKRLKLAQSVDEVVGHLF' A
#
# COMPACT_ATOMS: atom_id res chain seq x y z
N MET A 1 4.32 -12.57 35.07
CA MET A 1 3.14 -12.96 34.27
C MET A 1 2.43 -11.73 33.68
N GLN A 2 2.03 -10.71 34.45
CA GLN A 2 1.41 -9.46 33.92
C GLN A 2 2.24 -8.69 32.87
N ALA A 3 3.57 -8.70 32.97
CA ALA A 3 4.44 -7.98 32.01
C ALA A 3 4.44 -8.60 30.59
N MET A 4 4.13 -9.89 30.46
CA MET A 4 4.11 -10.59 29.17
C MET A 4 2.84 -10.28 28.38
N TYR A 5 1.71 -10.10 29.09
CA TYR A 5 0.43 -9.69 28.50
C TYR A 5 0.48 -8.27 27.95
N ARG A 6 1.05 -7.31 28.70
CA ARG A 6 1.22 -5.92 28.20
C ARG A 6 2.08 -5.84 26.94
N ARG A 7 3.12 -6.67 26.84
CA ARG A 7 4.00 -6.68 25.66
C ARG A 7 3.26 -7.17 24.41
N GLY A 8 2.44 -8.22 24.55
CA GLY A 8 1.62 -8.74 23.45
C GLY A 8 0.57 -7.73 22.96
N GLU A 9 -0.05 -6.97 23.88
CA GLU A 9 -1.01 -5.91 23.53
C GLU A 9 -0.35 -4.74 22.80
N GLU A 10 0.82 -4.28 23.27
CA GLU A 10 1.59 -3.21 22.62
C GLU A 10 2.07 -3.62 21.23
N ASP A 11 2.55 -4.85 21.05
CA ASP A 11 3.02 -5.35 19.76
C ASP A 11 1.86 -5.52 18.76
N ALA A 12 0.69 -5.99 19.23
CA ALA A 12 -0.52 -6.08 18.40
C ALA A 12 -1.04 -4.70 17.99
N MET A 13 -1.01 -3.72 18.90
CA MET A 13 -1.41 -2.34 18.61
C MET A 13 -0.47 -1.71 17.57
N LYS A 14 0.86 -1.88 17.73
CA LYS A 14 1.84 -1.39 16.75
C LYS A 14 1.65 -2.06 15.39
N ALA A 15 1.44 -3.37 15.35
CA ALA A 15 1.14 -4.09 14.12
C ALA A 15 -0.13 -3.56 13.44
N GLY A 16 -1.19 -3.30 14.22
CA GLY A 16 -2.43 -2.72 13.71
C GLY A 16 -2.25 -1.32 13.11
N VAL A 17 -1.46 -0.46 13.76
CA VAL A 17 -1.15 0.89 13.25
C VAL A 17 -0.34 0.81 11.95
N ILE A 18 0.66 -0.08 11.87
CA ILE A 18 1.47 -0.27 10.66
C ILE A 18 0.60 -0.79 9.50
N LEU A 19 -0.24 -1.79 9.76
CA LEU A 19 -1.17 -2.32 8.76
C LEU A 19 -2.18 -1.26 8.30
N GLY A 20 -2.71 -0.46 9.22
CA GLY A 20 -3.61 0.65 8.89
C GLY A 20 -2.95 1.73 8.04
N ALA A 21 -1.70 2.10 8.37
CA ALA A 21 -0.93 3.06 7.60
C ALA A 21 -0.61 2.53 6.18
N ARG A 22 -0.25 1.25 6.06
CA ARG A 22 -0.01 0.60 4.77
C ARG A 22 -1.29 0.60 3.92
N LYS A 23 -2.41 0.19 4.50
CA LYS A 23 -3.71 0.18 3.82
C LYS A 23 -4.11 1.58 3.34
N GLY A 24 -3.96 2.60 4.19
CA GLY A 24 -4.27 3.99 3.79
C GLY A 24 -3.40 4.50 2.64
N LYS A 25 -2.12 4.10 2.58
CA LYS A 25 -1.24 4.43 1.45
C LYS A 25 -1.65 3.70 0.16
N ALA A 26 -2.02 2.43 0.27
CA ALA A 26 -2.56 1.65 -0.86
C ALA A 26 -3.85 2.28 -1.41
N ASP A 27 -4.80 2.63 -0.52
CA ASP A 27 -6.06 3.29 -0.89
C ASP A 27 -5.78 4.62 -1.63
N MET A 28 -4.87 5.43 -1.10
CA MET A 28 -4.48 6.70 -1.72
C MET A 28 -3.85 6.51 -3.10
N LEU A 29 -2.98 5.50 -3.27
CA LEU A 29 -2.38 5.19 -4.56
C LEU A 29 -3.43 4.77 -5.59
N ILE A 30 -4.40 3.95 -5.19
CA ILE A 30 -5.50 3.49 -6.07
C ILE A 30 -6.35 4.67 -6.54
N GLU A 31 -6.71 5.61 -5.65
CA GLU A 31 -7.49 6.79 -6.04
C GLU A 31 -6.68 7.70 -6.98
N LEU A 32 -5.39 7.91 -6.74
CA LEU A 32 -4.56 8.71 -7.66
C LEU A 32 -4.42 8.05 -9.04
N LEU A 33 -4.23 6.74 -9.09
CA LEU A 33 -4.21 6.00 -10.35
C LEU A 33 -5.54 6.11 -11.08
N LYS A 34 -6.65 6.14 -10.33
CA LYS A 34 -7.98 6.31 -10.87
C LYS A 34 -8.20 7.70 -11.47
N ASP A 35 -7.72 8.72 -10.79
CA ASP A 35 -7.80 10.11 -11.24
C ASP A 35 -6.94 10.36 -12.48
N GLU A 36 -5.73 9.77 -12.54
CA GLU A 36 -4.78 10.01 -13.64
C GLU A 36 -5.07 9.15 -14.89
N PHE A 37 -5.36 7.86 -14.70
CA PHE A 37 -5.45 6.89 -15.80
C PHE A 37 -6.86 6.31 -16.01
N GLY A 38 -7.82 6.64 -15.15
CA GLY A 38 -9.15 6.05 -15.17
C GLY A 38 -9.23 4.72 -14.43
N GLU A 39 -10.14 3.83 -14.82
CA GLU A 39 -10.45 2.66 -14.00
C GLU A 39 -9.24 1.74 -13.73
N VAL A 40 -8.89 1.59 -12.44
CA VAL A 40 -7.87 0.64 -11.98
C VAL A 40 -8.49 -0.75 -11.89
N ASN A 41 -7.96 -1.69 -12.69
CA ASN A 41 -8.46 -3.07 -12.71
C ASN A 41 -8.21 -3.80 -11.38
N ASN A 42 -8.96 -4.88 -11.14
CA ASN A 42 -8.91 -5.62 -9.88
C ASN A 42 -7.55 -6.28 -9.60
N ALA A 43 -6.80 -6.68 -10.63
CA ALA A 43 -5.47 -7.27 -10.47
C ALA A 43 -4.47 -6.23 -9.94
N ALA A 44 -4.46 -5.03 -10.53
CA ALA A 44 -3.65 -3.92 -10.07
C ALA A 44 -4.02 -3.49 -8.64
N ARG A 45 -5.32 -3.41 -8.32
CA ARG A 45 -5.78 -3.14 -6.94
C ARG A 45 -5.25 -4.16 -5.95
N TYR A 46 -5.38 -5.45 -6.29
CA TYR A 46 -4.89 -6.54 -5.43
C TYR A 46 -3.39 -6.42 -5.18
N LEU A 47 -2.60 -6.21 -6.25
CA LEU A 47 -1.16 -6.02 -6.14
C LEU A 47 -0.80 -4.87 -5.22
N ILE A 48 -1.47 -3.72 -5.35
CA ILE A 48 -1.22 -2.53 -4.53
C ILE A 48 -1.44 -2.79 -3.03
N TYR A 49 -2.40 -3.65 -2.65
CA TYR A 49 -2.63 -4.00 -1.24
C TYR A 49 -1.59 -4.95 -0.64
N GLU A 50 -0.91 -5.73 -1.48
CA GLU A 50 0.16 -6.63 -1.09
C GLU A 50 1.50 -5.91 -0.92
N LEU A 51 1.63 -4.72 -1.51
CA LEU A 51 2.85 -3.92 -1.43
C LEU A 51 3.22 -3.53 0.00
N ASP A 52 4.51 -3.58 0.29
CA ASP A 52 5.09 -2.96 1.47
C ASP A 52 5.18 -1.44 1.33
N GLU A 53 5.58 -0.77 2.42
CA GLU A 53 5.65 0.68 2.45
C GLU A 53 6.69 1.29 1.48
N ALA A 54 7.80 0.57 1.24
CA ALA A 54 8.85 1.01 0.33
C ALA A 54 8.39 0.88 -1.13
N GLU A 55 7.74 -0.23 -1.46
CA GLU A 55 7.17 -0.47 -2.79
C GLU A 55 6.06 0.53 -3.12
N LEU A 56 5.15 0.79 -2.16
CA LEU A 56 4.13 1.84 -2.31
C LEU A 56 4.76 3.20 -2.58
N ARG A 57 5.83 3.55 -1.86
CA ARG A 57 6.56 4.80 -2.05
C ARG A 57 7.19 4.88 -3.43
N ASP A 58 7.69 3.79 -3.98
CA ASP A 58 8.26 3.76 -5.32
C ASP A 58 7.18 3.86 -6.39
N CYS A 59 6.02 3.24 -6.21
CA CYS A 59 4.85 3.47 -7.06
C CYS A 59 4.44 4.96 -7.09
N PHE A 60 4.39 5.63 -5.94
CA PHE A 60 4.11 7.08 -5.89
C PHE A 60 5.14 7.93 -6.67
N LYS A 61 6.40 7.51 -6.72
CA LYS A 61 7.42 8.22 -7.53
C LYS A 61 7.19 7.98 -9.02
N ARG A 62 6.88 6.74 -9.42
CA ARG A 62 6.63 6.37 -10.82
C ARG A 62 5.38 7.01 -11.39
N LEU A 63 4.34 7.17 -10.57
CA LEU A 63 3.08 7.81 -10.96
C LEU A 63 3.29 9.12 -11.73
N LYS A 64 4.29 9.93 -11.34
CA LYS A 64 4.57 11.23 -11.98
C LYS A 64 5.09 11.15 -13.42
N LEU A 65 5.60 9.99 -13.83
CA LEU A 65 6.26 9.77 -15.12
C LEU A 65 5.56 8.69 -15.95
N ALA A 66 4.72 7.89 -15.32
CA ALA A 66 4.00 6.79 -15.94
C ALA A 66 2.90 7.29 -16.86
N GLN A 67 2.64 6.54 -17.92
CA GLN A 67 1.56 6.77 -18.88
C GLN A 67 0.39 5.79 -18.69
N SER A 68 0.53 4.83 -17.78
CA SER A 68 -0.49 3.82 -17.50
C SER A 68 -0.37 3.26 -16.07
N VAL A 69 -1.44 2.61 -15.61
CA VAL A 69 -1.44 1.85 -14.35
C VAL A 69 -0.32 0.79 -14.35
N ASP A 70 -0.15 0.08 -15.46
CA ASP A 70 0.83 -1.00 -15.59
C ASP A 70 2.26 -0.49 -15.48
N GLU A 71 2.58 0.74 -15.90
CA GLU A 71 3.92 1.31 -15.68
C GLU A 71 4.18 1.65 -14.21
N VAL A 72 3.14 1.92 -13.42
CA VAL A 72 3.27 2.19 -11.98
C VAL A 72 3.46 0.89 -11.19
N VAL A 73 2.67 -0.15 -11.50
CA VAL A 73 2.63 -1.41 -10.74
C VAL A 73 3.37 -2.58 -11.39
N GLY A 74 3.76 -2.49 -12.66
CA GLY A 74 4.21 -3.63 -13.48
C GLY A 74 5.61 -4.17 -13.17
N HIS A 75 6.46 -3.41 -12.47
CA HIS A 75 7.76 -3.90 -11.99
C HIS A 75 7.66 -4.85 -10.78
N LEU A 76 6.45 -5.22 -10.36
CA LEU A 76 6.22 -6.23 -9.32
C LEU A 76 6.26 -7.67 -9.87
N PHE A 77 6.55 -7.82 -11.17
CA PHE A 77 6.82 -9.09 -11.86
C PHE A 77 8.23 -9.10 -12.45
#